data_AF-A0A165CSH9-F1
#
_entry.id   AF-A0A165CSH9-F1
#
_cell.length_a   1.000
_cell.length_b   1.000
_cell.length_c   1.000
_cell.angle_alpha   90.00
_cell.angle_beta   90.00
_cell.angle_gamma   90.00
#
_symmetry.space_group_name_H-M   'P 1'
#
loop_
_entity.id
_entity.type
_entity.pdbx_description
1 polymer ?
#
loop_
_entity_poly.entity_id
_entity_poly.type
_entity_poly.pdbx_seq_one_letter_code
_entity_poly.pdbx_strand_id
1 'polypeptide(L)'
;MPHADSALIPKGIQSKHDFWKLVADQLDALLEPHSNWVTTLSNASSLVYHALAAFHPHFGDDDRMVNWCGFYLESSHFPGPPPPQRTDNAPELLLGPFAGKPACQRIIAQQGRGVCADAFCSGKSVLVADVE
;
A
#
# COMPACT_ATOMS: atom_id res chain seq x y z
N MET A 1 -7.46 -21.73 -7.88
CA MET A 1 -7.80 -21.41 -6.47
C MET A 1 -8.74 -20.21 -6.48
N PRO A 2 -9.73 -20.14 -5.58
CA PRO A 2 -10.51 -18.92 -5.40
C PRO A 2 -9.58 -17.76 -5.02
N HIS A 3 -9.91 -16.53 -5.42
CA HIS A 3 -9.03 -15.37 -5.24
C HIS A 3 -8.73 -15.05 -3.76
N ALA A 4 -9.61 -15.47 -2.85
CA ALA A 4 -9.42 -15.31 -1.42
C ALA A 4 -8.24 -16.14 -0.86
N ASP A 5 -7.93 -17.28 -1.48
CA ASP A 5 -6.84 -18.16 -1.02
C ASP A 5 -5.45 -17.58 -1.35
N SER A 6 -5.39 -16.55 -2.21
CA SER A 6 -4.15 -15.89 -2.60
C SER A 6 -3.46 -15.15 -1.45
N ALA A 7 -4.10 -14.98 -0.30
CA ALA A 7 -3.46 -14.41 0.90
C ALA A 7 -2.92 -15.47 1.88
N LEU A 8 -3.11 -16.77 1.60
CA LEU A 8 -2.65 -17.85 2.48
C LEU A 8 -1.14 -18.03 2.37
N ILE A 9 -0.48 -18.19 3.52
CA ILE A 9 0.95 -18.49 3.60
C ILE A 9 1.14 -19.99 3.83
N PRO A 10 1.76 -20.73 2.88
CA PRO A 10 2.07 -22.14 3.07
C PRO A 10 3.02 -22.34 4.26
N LYS A 11 2.81 -23.42 5.03
CA LYS A 11 3.61 -23.73 6.24
C LYS A 11 5.13 -23.86 5.99
N GLY A 12 5.53 -24.13 4.75
CA GLY A 12 6.94 -24.25 4.36
C GLY A 12 7.69 -22.92 4.22
N ILE A 13 6.98 -21.79 4.18
CA ILE A 13 7.57 -20.45 4.09
C ILE A 13 8.00 -20.00 5.49
N GLN A 14 9.30 -19.77 5.67
CA GLN A 14 9.89 -19.44 6.97
C GLN A 14 10.80 -18.20 6.91
N SER A 15 11.34 -17.86 5.73
CA SER A 15 12.23 -16.71 5.54
C SER A 15 11.47 -15.50 4.98
N LYS A 16 11.94 -14.28 5.29
CA LYS A 16 11.41 -13.04 4.67
C LYS A 16 11.57 -13.03 3.15
N HIS A 17 12.67 -13.60 2.65
CA HIS A 17 12.94 -13.67 1.22
C HIS A 17 11.88 -14.49 0.50
N ASP A 18 11.60 -15.70 0.98
CA ASP A 18 10.63 -16.60 0.35
C ASP A 18 9.19 -16.07 0.50
N PHE A 19 8.91 -15.41 1.62
CA PHE A 19 7.65 -14.68 1.81
C PHE A 19 7.45 -13.60 0.74
N TRP A 20 8.42 -12.71 0.54
CA TRP A 20 8.26 -11.65 -0.45
C TRP A 20 8.23 -12.18 -1.88
N LYS A 21 8.97 -13.26 -2.17
CA LYS A 21 8.85 -13.96 -3.45
C LYS A 21 7.43 -14.48 -3.66
N LEU A 22 6.85 -15.15 -2.66
CA LEU A 22 5.48 -15.66 -2.73
C LEU A 22 4.48 -14.54 -2.96
N VAL A 23 4.56 -13.44 -2.18
CA VAL A 23 3.66 -12.29 -2.32
C VAL A 23 3.74 -11.69 -3.72
N ALA A 24 4.95 -11.56 -4.28
CA ALA A 24 5.13 -11.09 -5.66
C ALA A 24 4.48 -12.03 -6.68
N ASP A 25 4.73 -13.35 -6.57
CA ASP A 25 4.13 -14.34 -7.47
C ASP A 25 2.58 -14.32 -7.37
N GLN A 26 2.03 -14.14 -6.17
CA GLN A 26 0.58 -14.06 -5.94
C GLN A 26 -0.02 -12.76 -6.50
N LEU A 27 0.69 -11.63 -6.39
CA LEU A 27 0.29 -10.37 -7.02
C LEU A 27 0.31 -10.52 -8.55
N ASP A 28 1.37 -11.05 -9.14
CA ASP A 28 1.46 -11.23 -10.60
C ASP A 28 0.33 -12.14 -11.14
N ALA A 29 -0.07 -13.15 -10.37
CA ALA A 29 -1.18 -14.03 -10.73
C ALA A 29 -2.56 -13.37 -10.55
N LEU A 30 -2.70 -12.44 -9.60
CA LEU A 30 -3.97 -11.77 -9.27
C LEU A 30 -4.23 -10.51 -10.09
N LEU A 31 -3.16 -9.80 -10.44
CA LEU A 31 -3.25 -8.49 -11.08
C LEU A 31 -3.24 -8.64 -12.60
N GLU A 32 -4.40 -8.47 -13.20
CA GLU A 32 -4.55 -8.53 -14.66
C GLU A 32 -3.93 -7.28 -15.33
N PRO A 33 -3.11 -7.47 -16.39
CA PRO A 33 -2.67 -6.35 -17.22
C PRO A 33 -3.86 -5.57 -17.79
N HIS A 34 -3.75 -4.25 -17.83
CA HIS A 34 -4.79 -3.33 -18.35
C HIS A 34 -6.10 -3.27 -17.55
N SER A 35 -6.13 -3.82 -16.32
CA SER A 35 -7.27 -3.63 -15.42
C SER A 35 -7.37 -2.17 -14.92
N ASN A 36 -8.55 -1.81 -14.43
CA ASN A 36 -8.76 -0.51 -13.81
C ASN A 36 -7.86 -0.40 -12.55
N TRP A 37 -7.15 0.73 -12.40
CA TRP A 37 -6.22 0.92 -11.30
C TRP A 37 -6.88 0.75 -9.92
N VAL A 38 -8.17 1.10 -9.77
CA VAL A 38 -8.91 0.90 -8.52
C VAL A 38 -9.00 -0.59 -8.19
N THR A 39 -9.36 -1.43 -9.16
CA THR A 39 -9.42 -2.88 -9.00
C THR A 39 -8.04 -3.45 -8.63
N THR A 40 -7.01 -3.07 -9.38
CA THR A 40 -5.63 -3.52 -9.16
C THR A 40 -5.13 -3.16 -7.76
N LEU A 41 -5.25 -1.89 -7.36
CA LEU A 41 -4.77 -1.44 -6.06
C LEU A 41 -5.62 -1.96 -4.90
N SER A 42 -6.92 -2.21 -5.10
CA SER A 42 -7.78 -2.85 -4.09
C SER A 42 -7.34 -4.29 -3.81
N ASN A 43 -7.09 -5.07 -4.87
CA ASN A 43 -6.57 -6.43 -4.73
C ASN A 43 -5.16 -6.45 -4.13
N ALA A 44 -4.28 -5.56 -4.59
CA ALA A 44 -2.91 -5.48 -4.07
C ALA A 44 -2.87 -5.12 -2.58
N SER A 45 -3.63 -4.10 -2.16
CA SER A 45 -3.69 -3.69 -0.74
C SER A 45 -4.25 -4.80 0.16
N SER A 46 -5.34 -5.45 -0.27
CA SER A 46 -5.92 -6.58 0.45
C SER A 46 -4.93 -7.75 0.59
N LEU A 47 -4.31 -8.16 -0.52
CA LEU A 47 -3.36 -9.28 -0.52
C LEU A 47 -2.17 -9.00 0.39
N VAL A 48 -1.50 -7.85 0.23
CA VAL A 48 -0.31 -7.53 1.02
C VAL A 48 -0.65 -7.39 2.50
N TYR A 49 -1.76 -6.75 2.85
CA TYR A 49 -2.23 -6.63 4.24
C TYR A 49 -2.41 -8.01 4.89
N HIS A 50 -3.19 -8.88 4.26
CA HIS A 50 -3.51 -10.18 4.82
C HIS A 50 -2.31 -11.13 4.82
N ALA A 51 -1.44 -11.07 3.82
CA ALA A 51 -0.19 -11.84 3.79
C ALA A 51 0.75 -11.46 4.94
N LEU A 52 0.95 -10.16 5.18
CA LEU A 52 1.75 -9.67 6.30
C LEU A 52 1.15 -10.10 7.65
N ALA A 53 -0.16 -9.94 7.83
CA ALA A 53 -0.85 -10.34 9.06
C ALA A 53 -0.79 -11.86 9.31
N ALA A 54 -0.81 -12.68 8.25
CA ALA A 54 -0.75 -14.13 8.35
C ALA A 54 0.68 -14.68 8.56
N PHE A 55 1.73 -13.87 8.34
CA PHE A 55 3.11 -14.32 8.46
C PHE A 55 3.68 -14.10 9.86
N HIS A 56 3.15 -14.85 10.83
CA HIS A 56 3.53 -14.83 12.25
C HIS A 56 5.05 -14.86 12.50
N PRO A 57 5.87 -15.69 11.82
CA PRO A 57 7.31 -15.75 12.12
C PRO A 57 8.06 -14.42 12.01
N HIS A 58 7.55 -13.44 11.26
CA HIS A 58 8.22 -12.14 11.06
C HIS A 58 7.34 -10.90 11.24
N PHE A 59 6.04 -10.97 10.90
CA PHE A 59 5.17 -9.80 10.78
C PHE A 59 3.82 -9.93 11.48
N GLY A 60 3.31 -11.14 11.70
CA GLY A 60 1.92 -11.36 12.14
C GLY A 60 1.66 -11.21 13.65
N ASP A 61 2.68 -10.93 14.45
CA ASP A 61 2.59 -10.96 15.92
C ASP A 61 2.87 -9.60 16.56
N ASP A 62 2.15 -9.33 17.66
CA ASP A 62 2.30 -8.19 18.56
C ASP A 62 2.23 -6.81 17.85
N ASP A 63 3.14 -5.91 18.20
CA ASP A 63 3.27 -4.53 17.70
C ASP A 63 3.79 -4.46 16.25
N ARG A 64 4.24 -5.59 15.68
CA ARG A 64 4.72 -5.68 14.30
C ARG A 64 3.60 -5.92 13.30
N MET A 65 2.41 -6.26 13.77
CA MET A 65 1.27 -6.54 12.91
C MET A 65 0.88 -5.29 12.12
N VAL A 66 0.77 -5.47 10.81
CA VAL A 66 0.31 -4.41 9.91
C VAL A 66 -1.08 -3.92 10.34
N ASN A 67 -1.23 -2.59 10.45
CA ASN A 67 -2.50 -1.95 10.78
C ASN A 67 -3.11 -1.19 9.59
N TRP A 68 -2.31 -0.97 8.54
CA TRP A 68 -2.69 -0.27 7.33
C TRP A 68 -1.75 -0.66 6.17
N CYS A 69 -2.34 -0.97 5.01
CA CYS A 69 -1.61 -1.16 3.76
C CYS A 69 -2.45 -0.62 2.61
N GLY A 70 -1.90 0.28 1.81
CA GLY A 70 -2.66 0.92 0.75
C GLY A 70 -1.86 1.97 0.01
N PHE A 71 -2.58 2.78 -0.76
CA PHE A 71 -1.99 3.68 -1.73
C PHE A 71 -2.50 5.11 -1.55
N TYR A 72 -1.62 6.07 -1.79
CA TYR A 72 -1.98 7.44 -2.11
C TYR A 72 -1.52 7.71 -3.54
N LEU A 73 -2.36 8.39 -4.33
CA LEU A 73 -2.01 8.76 -5.70
C LEU A 73 -2.10 10.26 -5.88
N GLU A 74 -1.30 10.80 -6.79
CA GLU A 74 -1.43 12.20 -7.18
C GLU A 74 -2.86 12.48 -7.68
N SER A 75 -3.43 13.61 -7.24
CA SER A 75 -4.83 13.96 -7.46
C SER A 75 -5.22 13.99 -8.95
N SER A 76 -4.27 14.28 -9.83
CA SER A 76 -4.47 14.28 -11.28
C SER A 76 -4.81 12.91 -11.88
N HIS A 77 -4.54 11.82 -11.16
CA HIS A 77 -4.87 10.45 -11.59
C HIS A 77 -6.30 10.02 -11.22
N PHE A 78 -7.00 10.77 -10.36
CA PHE A 78 -8.36 10.44 -9.98
C PHE A 78 -9.35 10.87 -11.07
N PRO A 79 -10.38 10.05 -11.36
CA PRO A 79 -11.43 10.44 -12.27
C PRO A 79 -12.28 11.56 -11.64
N GLY A 80 -12.61 12.58 -12.43
CA GLY A 80 -13.48 13.67 -12.00
C GLY A 80 -12.85 15.05 -12.19
N PRO A 81 -13.55 16.11 -11.79
CA PRO A 81 -12.98 17.45 -11.81
C PRO A 81 -11.77 17.50 -10.86
N PRO A 82 -10.71 18.21 -11.24
CA PRO A 82 -9.56 18.38 -10.36
C PRO A 82 -10.01 19.00 -9.04
N PRO A 83 -9.37 18.67 -7.90
CA PRO A 83 -9.62 19.36 -6.65
C PRO A 83 -9.38 20.87 -6.84
N PRO A 84 -10.01 21.72 -6.02
CA PRO A 84 -9.83 23.16 -6.10
C PRO A 84 -8.34 23.51 -6.13
N GLN A 85 -7.93 24.28 -7.14
CA GLN A 85 -6.54 24.66 -7.31
C GLN A 85 -6.06 25.43 -6.08
N ARG A 86 -5.06 24.88 -5.40
CA ARG A 86 -4.49 25.49 -4.19
C ARG A 86 -3.52 26.60 -4.58
N THR A 87 -3.28 27.51 -3.63
CA THR A 87 -2.33 28.63 -3.78
C THR A 87 -0.87 28.20 -3.67
N ASP A 88 -0.61 27.05 -3.04
CA ASP A 88 0.69 26.39 -3.05
C ASP A 88 0.80 25.49 -4.27
N ASN A 89 1.83 25.69 -5.11
CA ASN A 89 2.08 24.87 -6.31
C ASN A 89 2.53 23.41 -5.98
N ALA A 90 2.22 22.91 -4.79
CA ALA A 90 2.59 21.56 -4.35
C ALA A 90 1.55 20.54 -4.85
N PRO A 91 1.98 19.37 -5.35
CA PRO A 91 1.05 18.29 -5.68
C PRO A 91 0.24 17.83 -4.46
N GLU A 92 -1.00 17.42 -4.71
CA GLU A 92 -1.87 16.82 -3.69
C GLU A 92 -1.94 15.31 -3.94
N LEU A 93 -1.74 14.52 -2.89
CA LEU A 93 -1.95 13.08 -2.91
C LEU A 93 -3.30 12.79 -2.26
N LEU A 94 -4.14 12.01 -2.94
CA LEU A 94 -5.45 11.59 -2.46
C LEU A 94 -5.40 10.12 -2.04
N LEU A 95 -6.17 9.79 -1.01
CA LEU A 95 -6.31 8.43 -0.50
C LEU A 95 -6.90 7.51 -1.58
N GLY A 96 -6.15 6.48 -1.98
CA GLY A 96 -6.59 5.41 -2.86
C GLY A 96 -7.06 4.17 -2.08
N PRO A 97 -7.20 3.01 -2.76
CA PRO A 97 -7.54 1.76 -2.11
C PRO A 97 -6.57 1.37 -1.00
N PHE A 98 -7.12 0.84 0.09
CA PHE A 98 -6.36 0.37 1.25
C PHE A 98 -7.11 -0.72 2.00
N ALA A 99 -6.37 -1.47 2.81
CA ALA A 99 -6.89 -2.35 3.85
C ALA A 99 -6.35 -1.88 5.21
N GLY A 100 -7.24 -1.72 6.20
CA GLY A 100 -6.90 -1.26 7.54
C GLY A 100 -7.87 -0.23 8.11
N LYS A 101 -7.39 0.52 9.11
CA LYS A 101 -8.18 1.59 9.77
C LYS A 101 -8.36 2.82 8.87
N PRO A 102 -9.34 3.70 9.13
CA PRO A 102 -9.49 4.97 8.42
C PRO A 102 -8.21 5.82 8.45
N ALA A 103 -7.95 6.55 7.36
CA ALA A 103 -6.72 7.33 7.16
C ALA A 103 -7.02 8.76 6.66
N CYS A 104 -5.96 9.58 6.57
CA CYS A 104 -6.04 10.94 6.02
C CYS A 104 -6.55 10.90 4.58
N GLN A 105 -7.53 11.74 4.24
CA GLN A 105 -8.09 11.76 2.88
C GLN A 105 -7.13 12.38 1.86
N ARG A 106 -6.25 13.28 2.33
CA ARG A 106 -5.38 14.13 1.50
C ARG A 106 -4.04 14.35 2.19
N ILE A 107 -2.96 14.38 1.40
CA ILE A 107 -1.60 14.69 1.84
C ILE A 107 -1.02 15.71 0.87
N ILE A 108 -0.36 16.75 1.38
CA ILE A 108 0.35 17.73 0.55
C ILE A 108 1.77 17.26 0.34
N ALA A 109 2.13 16.98 -0.91
CA ALA A 109 3.44 16.49 -1.30
C ALA A 109 4.47 17.62 -1.24
N GLN A 110 4.90 17.93 -0.02
CA GLN A 110 5.99 18.85 0.26
C GLN A 110 6.95 18.18 1.24
N GLN A 111 8.24 18.31 0.95
CA GLN A 111 9.30 17.77 1.80
C GLN A 111 9.18 18.31 3.24
N GLY A 112 9.31 17.42 4.22
CA GLY A 112 9.14 17.68 5.64
C GLY A 112 7.70 17.65 6.15
N ARG A 113 6.71 17.32 5.30
CA ARG A 113 5.28 17.22 5.70
C ARG A 113 4.80 15.80 5.99
N GLY A 114 5.73 14.90 6.31
CA GLY A 114 5.45 13.54 6.76
C GLY A 114 5.86 12.47 5.75
N VAL A 115 5.82 11.22 6.21
CA VAL A 115 6.48 10.07 5.55
C VAL A 115 6.04 9.87 4.10
N CYS A 116 4.72 9.89 3.83
CA CYS A 116 4.21 9.72 2.46
C CYS A 116 4.57 10.91 1.55
N ALA A 117 4.58 12.13 2.08
CA ALA A 117 4.97 13.32 1.32
C ALA A 117 6.46 13.26 0.97
N ASP A 118 7.31 12.87 1.92
CA ASP A 118 8.76 12.74 1.72
C ASP A 118 9.11 11.61 0.74
N ALA A 119 8.42 10.48 0.81
CA ALA A 119 8.58 9.39 -0.15
C ALA A 119 8.23 9.84 -1.58
N PHE A 120 7.11 10.56 -1.74
CA PHE A 120 6.70 11.09 -3.03
C PHE A 120 7.68 12.15 -3.57
N CYS A 121 8.05 13.15 -2.78
CA CYS A 121 8.95 14.22 -3.20
C CYS A 121 10.36 13.71 -3.53
N SER A 122 10.84 12.68 -2.82
CA SER A 122 12.19 12.14 -3.00
C SER A 122 12.29 11.08 -4.10
N GLY A 123 11.16 10.48 -4.50
CA GLY A 123 11.13 9.34 -5.43
C GLY A 123 11.83 8.09 -4.87
N LYS A 124 11.90 7.95 -3.54
CA LYS A 124 12.60 6.86 -2.86
C LYS A 124 11.72 6.23 -1.78
N SER A 125 11.94 4.93 -1.53
CA SER A 125 11.33 4.24 -0.39
C SER A 125 11.85 4.82 0.92
N VAL A 126 10.94 5.05 1.88
CA VAL A 126 11.26 5.55 3.22
C VAL A 126 10.90 4.49 4.24
N LEU A 127 11.88 4.07 5.04
CA LEU A 127 11.70 3.18 6.18
C LEU A 127 11.84 3.98 7.46
N VAL A 128 10.76 4.06 8.23
CA VAL A 128 10.72 4.77 9.51
C VAL A 128 10.65 3.75 10.62
N ALA A 129 11.66 3.72 11.48
CA ALA A 129 11.71 2.78 12.61
C ALA A 129 10.75 3.19 13.74
N ASP A 130 10.47 4.49 13.87
CA ASP A 130 9.59 5.07 14.88
C ASP A 130 8.90 6.33 14.31
N VAL A 131 7.57 6.38 14.43
CA VAL A 131 6.68 7.39 13.81
C VAL A 131 6.07 8.37 14.82
N GLU A 132 6.58 8.44 16.05
CA GLU A 132 6.17 9.45 17.06
C GLU A 132 6.13 10.90 16.53
#